data_AF-A0A352WZA8-F1
#
_entry.id   AF-A0A352WZA8-F1
#
_cell.length_a   1.000
_cell.length_b   1.000
_cell.length_c   1.000
_cell.angle_alpha   90.00
_cell.angle_beta   90.00
_cell.angle_gamma   90.00
#
_symmetry.space_group_name_H-M   'P 1'
#
loop_
_entity.id
_entity.type
_entity.pdbx_description
1 polymer ?
#
loop_
_entity_poly.entity_id
_entity_poly.type
_entity_poly.pdbx_seq_one_letter_code
_entity_poly.pdbx_strand_id
1 'polypeptide(L)'
;MNKEELLKKAQAENNGKDYADIEAQKSGTRAAYFIAVFLVIIVDLVNGFVLGYVNRGMDFVLFTMAFVAFLTKYLKLRKRHELIVAIWWGLLALMMLVLWILQLCRVIK
;
A
#
# COMPACT_ATOMS: atom_id res chain seq x y z
N MET A 1 6.23 -36.96 -22.30
CA MET A 1 6.03 -35.50 -22.36
C MET A 1 7.36 -34.84 -22.10
N ASN A 2 7.90 -34.14 -23.09
CA ASN A 2 9.22 -33.50 -22.98
C ASN A 2 9.11 -32.11 -22.32
N LYS A 3 10.19 -31.59 -21.72
CA LYS A 3 10.20 -30.30 -20.99
C LYS A 3 9.69 -29.14 -21.86
N GLU A 4 10.03 -29.16 -23.15
CA GLU A 4 9.59 -28.14 -24.11
C GLU A 4 8.09 -28.20 -24.43
N GLU A 5 7.49 -29.40 -24.47
CA GLU A 5 6.05 -29.56 -24.69
C GLU A 5 5.26 -29.05 -23.48
N LEU A 6 5.76 -29.30 -22.27
CA LEU A 6 5.22 -28.76 -21.02
C LEU A 6 5.22 -27.23 -21.01
N LEU A 7 6.35 -26.61 -21.38
CA LEU A 7 6.48 -25.15 -21.42
C LEU A 7 5.57 -24.50 -22.48
N LYS A 8 5.49 -25.07 -23.68
CA LYS A 8 4.59 -24.56 -24.74
C LYS A 8 3.12 -24.68 -24.35
N LYS A 9 2.73 -25.79 -23.72
CA LYS A 9 1.36 -25.99 -23.24
C LYS A 9 1.02 -25.01 -22.12
N ALA A 10 1.92 -24.82 -21.15
CA ALA A 10 1.75 -23.82 -20.10
C ALA A 10 1.68 -22.38 -20.66
N GLN A 11 2.50 -22.02 -21.64
CA GLN A 11 2.45 -20.69 -22.28
C GLN A 11 1.14 -20.45 -23.03
N ALA A 12 0.62 -21.47 -23.73
CA ALA A 12 -0.66 -21.42 -24.42
C ALA A 12 -1.83 -21.28 -23.44
N GLU A 13 -1.82 -22.04 -22.34
CA GLU A 13 -2.85 -21.95 -21.29
C GLU A 13 -2.79 -20.61 -20.52
N ASN A 14 -1.59 -20.05 -20.37
CA ASN A 14 -1.35 -18.83 -19.60
C ASN A 14 -1.45 -17.53 -20.43
N ASN A 15 -1.82 -17.61 -21.71
CA ASN A 15 -1.82 -16.48 -22.64
C ASN A 15 -0.49 -15.68 -22.61
N GLY A 16 0.64 -16.38 -22.52
CA GLY A 16 1.97 -15.77 -22.45
C GLY A 16 2.31 -15.05 -21.15
N LYS A 17 1.48 -15.15 -20.09
CA LYS A 17 1.77 -14.56 -18.78
C LYS A 17 2.69 -15.47 -17.97
N ASP A 18 3.75 -14.88 -17.43
CA ASP A 18 4.59 -15.55 -16.44
C ASP A 18 3.94 -15.42 -15.04
N TYR A 19 3.17 -16.43 -14.66
CA TYR A 19 2.51 -16.46 -13.35
C TYR A 19 3.51 -16.58 -12.19
N ALA A 20 4.69 -17.18 -12.42
CA ALA A 20 5.71 -17.29 -11.38
C ALA A 20 6.27 -15.90 -11.04
N ASP A 21 6.53 -15.07 -12.06
CA ASP A 21 6.95 -13.68 -11.87
C ASP A 21 5.84 -12.84 -11.19
N ILE A 22 4.58 -12.98 -11.63
CA ILE A 22 3.44 -12.29 -11.00
C ILE A 22 3.29 -12.67 -9.51
N GLU A 23 3.49 -13.93 -9.17
CA GLU A 23 3.40 -14.41 -7.78
C GLU A 23 4.58 -13.92 -6.93
N ALA A 24 5.80 -13.98 -7.48
CA ALA A 24 6.98 -13.41 -6.83
C ALA A 24 6.79 -11.91 -6.56
N GLN A 25 6.29 -11.15 -7.54
CA GLN A 25 6.01 -9.72 -7.38
C GLN A 25 4.91 -9.45 -6.34
N LYS A 26 3.85 -10.27 -6.28
CA LYS A 26 2.81 -10.15 -5.24
C LYS A 26 3.38 -10.39 -3.84
N SER A 27 4.22 -11.41 -3.69
CA SER A 27 4.89 -11.72 -2.41
C SER A 27 5.83 -10.59 -1.99
N GLY A 28 6.68 -10.12 -2.92
CA GLY A 28 7.59 -9.00 -2.70
C GLY A 28 6.86 -7.72 -2.32
N THR A 29 5.76 -7.39 -3.02
CA THR A 29 4.92 -6.22 -2.70
C THR A 29 4.31 -6.32 -1.30
N ARG A 30 3.87 -7.53 -0.90
CA ARG A 30 3.33 -7.76 0.46
C ARG A 30 4.40 -7.55 1.52
N ALA A 31 5.60 -8.11 1.32
CA ALA A 31 6.72 -7.93 2.25
C ALA A 31 7.14 -6.45 2.34
N ALA A 32 7.26 -5.77 1.20
CA ALA A 32 7.57 -4.34 1.13
C ALA A 32 6.54 -3.50 1.89
N TYR A 33 5.24 -3.81 1.75
CA TYR A 33 4.19 -3.13 2.50
C TYR A 33 4.35 -3.31 4.02
N PHE A 34 4.57 -4.54 4.49
CA PHE A 34 4.78 -4.80 5.91
C PHE A 34 6.01 -4.09 6.46
N ILE A 35 7.12 -4.12 5.72
CA ILE A 35 8.35 -3.42 6.11
C ILE A 35 8.12 -1.91 6.15
N ALA A 36 7.41 -1.34 5.17
CA ALA A 36 7.09 0.08 5.13
C ALA A 36 6.26 0.52 6.35
N VAL A 37 5.20 -0.22 6.69
CA VAL A 37 4.38 0.05 7.90
C VAL A 37 5.26 -0.01 9.16
N PHE A 38 6.10 -1.02 9.27
CA PHE A 38 6.99 -1.18 10.43
C PHE A 38 7.99 -0.01 10.54
N LEU A 39 8.57 0.42 9.42
CA LEU A 39 9.49 1.56 9.38
C LEU A 39 8.80 2.88 9.73
N VAL A 40 7.57 3.11 9.27
CA VAL A 40 6.78 4.30 9.65
C VAL A 40 6.58 4.36 11.16
N ILE A 41 6.22 3.23 11.79
CA ILE A 41 6.07 3.16 13.26
C ILE A 41 7.38 3.50 13.96
N ILE A 42 8.52 2.98 13.48
CA ILE A 42 9.83 3.31 14.05
C ILE A 42 10.11 4.80 13.90
N VAL A 43 9.88 5.38 12.72
CA VAL A 43 10.09 6.81 12.46
C VAL A 43 9.24 7.67 13.41
N ASP A 44 7.97 7.30 13.61
CA ASP A 44 7.07 8.02 14.49
C ASP A 44 7.45 7.91 15.98
N LEU A 45 7.89 6.74 16.41
CA LEU A 45 8.44 6.55 17.76
C LEU A 45 9.70 7.40 17.97
N VAL A 46 10.65 7.34 17.04
CA VAL A 46 11.89 8.12 17.13
C VAL A 46 11.59 9.62 17.13
N ASN A 47 10.73 10.11 16.23
CA ASN A 47 10.32 11.51 16.22
C ASN A 47 9.61 11.89 17.54
N GLY A 48 8.74 11.03 18.04
CA GLY A 48 8.04 11.24 19.31
C GLY A 48 9.00 11.37 20.50
N PHE A 49 10.02 10.51 20.59
CA PHE A 49 11.00 10.54 21.67
C PHE A 49 12.05 11.65 21.54
N VAL A 50 12.53 11.92 20.32
CA VAL A 50 13.65 12.86 20.08
C VAL A 50 13.17 14.28 19.88
N LEU A 51 12.09 14.46 19.12
CA LEU A 51 11.57 15.78 18.71
C LEU A 51 10.31 16.19 19.48
N GLY A 52 9.68 15.24 20.20
CA GLY A 52 8.46 15.50 20.97
C GLY A 52 7.20 15.59 20.12
N TYR A 53 7.24 15.13 18.86
CA TYR A 53 6.09 15.11 17.94
C TYR A 53 6.19 13.97 16.93
N VAL A 54 5.06 13.62 16.32
CA VAL A 54 4.96 12.55 15.31
C VAL A 54 4.83 13.15 13.92
N ASN A 55 5.49 12.59 12.91
CA ASN A 55 5.45 13.15 11.55
C ASN A 55 4.19 12.69 10.81
N ARG A 56 3.16 13.56 10.76
CA ARG A 56 1.88 13.24 10.12
C ARG A 56 1.97 13.10 8.60
N GLY A 57 3.08 13.54 7.99
CA GLY A 57 3.35 13.34 6.56
C GLY A 57 3.59 11.87 6.22
N MET A 58 4.26 11.12 7.11
CA MET A 58 4.46 9.68 6.91
C MET A 58 3.13 8.91 7.02
N ASP A 59 2.33 9.23 8.04
CA ASP A 59 0.96 8.71 8.21
C ASP A 59 0.10 8.98 6.97
N PHE A 60 0.16 10.21 6.43
CA PHE A 60 -0.57 10.60 5.23
C PHE A 60 -0.22 9.72 4.01
N VAL A 61 1.08 9.50 3.77
CA VAL A 61 1.53 8.64 2.67
C VAL A 61 1.05 7.21 2.86
N LEU A 62 1.16 6.67 4.08
CA LEU A 62 0.75 5.31 4.41
C LEU A 62 -0.75 5.08 4.15
N PHE A 63 -1.61 5.98 4.65
CA PHE A 63 -3.05 5.87 4.44
C PHE A 63 -3.45 6.13 2.98
N THR A 64 -2.73 6.98 2.26
CA THR A 64 -2.94 7.16 0.82
C THR A 64 -2.63 5.88 0.04
N MET A 65 -1.55 5.17 0.38
CA MET A 65 -1.24 3.87 -0.23
C MET A 65 -2.36 2.86 0.02
N ALA A 66 -2.88 2.77 1.25
CA ALA A 66 -3.99 1.89 1.59
C ALA A 66 -5.27 2.26 0.81
N PHE A 67 -5.60 3.55 0.74
CA PHE A 67 -6.72 4.06 -0.06
C PHE A 67 -6.61 3.62 -1.53
N VAL A 68 -5.46 3.85 -2.17
CA VAL A 68 -5.24 3.50 -3.58
C VAL A 68 -5.31 1.99 -3.80
N ALA A 69 -4.80 1.18 -2.87
CA ALA A 69 -4.89 -0.28 -2.96
C ALA A 69 -6.35 -0.77 -2.96
N PHE A 70 -7.18 -0.29 -2.03
CA PHE A 70 -8.59 -0.66 -1.96
C PHE A 70 -9.43 -0.04 -3.08
N LEU A 71 -9.11 1.18 -3.51
CA LEU A 71 -9.76 1.80 -4.67
C LEU A 71 -9.48 1.00 -5.94
N THR A 72 -8.23 0.62 -6.17
CA THR A 72 -7.85 -0.21 -7.33
C THR A 72 -8.57 -1.57 -7.29
N LYS A 73 -8.69 -2.16 -6.11
CA LYS A 73 -9.42 -3.42 -5.89
C LYS A 73 -10.91 -3.25 -6.16
N TYR A 74 -11.51 -2.14 -5.75
CA TYR A 74 -12.89 -1.79 -6.09
C TYR A 74 -13.08 -1.60 -7.61
N LEU A 75 -12.18 -0.87 -8.29
CA LEU A 75 -12.28 -0.64 -9.73
C LEU A 75 -12.23 -1.95 -10.52
N LYS A 76 -11.43 -2.93 -10.07
CA LYS A 76 -11.29 -4.24 -10.70
C LYS A 76 -12.41 -5.23 -10.34
N LEU A 77 -12.81 -5.30 -9.06
CA LEU A 77 -13.77 -6.30 -8.58
C LEU A 77 -15.21 -5.79 -8.47
N ARG A 78 -15.41 -4.47 -8.48
CA ARG A 78 -16.69 -3.75 -8.32
C ARG A 78 -17.50 -4.17 -7.07
N LYS A 79 -16.84 -4.68 -6.03
CA LYS A 79 -17.47 -5.09 -4.76
C LYS A 79 -17.65 -3.89 -3.82
N ARG A 80 -18.87 -3.67 -3.32
CA ARG A 80 -19.22 -2.52 -2.47
C ARG A 80 -18.38 -2.40 -1.19
N HIS A 81 -18.01 -3.52 -0.55
CA HIS A 81 -17.19 -3.48 0.67
C HIS A 81 -15.78 -2.92 0.41
N GLU A 82 -15.19 -3.15 -0.76
CA GLU A 82 -13.89 -2.57 -1.11
C GLU A 82 -13.98 -1.05 -1.24
N LEU A 83 -15.08 -0.53 -1.78
CA LEU A 83 -15.33 0.91 -1.86
C LEU A 83 -15.48 1.54 -0.48
N ILE A 84 -16.23 0.89 0.42
CA ILE A 84 -16.41 1.38 1.80
C ILE A 84 -15.04 1.47 2.49
N VAL A 85 -14.21 0.43 2.40
CA VAL A 85 -12.87 0.42 2.98
C VAL A 85 -11.97 1.47 2.33
N ALA A 86 -12.05 1.66 1.01
CA ALA A 86 -11.33 2.74 0.32
C ALA A 86 -11.74 4.11 0.88
N ILE A 87 -13.04 4.40 0.98
CA ILE A 87 -13.52 5.68 1.52
C ILE A 87 -12.98 5.92 2.94
N TRP A 88 -13.00 4.90 3.81
CA TRP A 88 -12.42 5.01 5.15
C TRP A 88 -10.95 5.40 5.15
N TRP A 89 -10.12 4.69 4.37
CA TRP A 89 -8.71 5.05 4.24
C TRP A 89 -8.49 6.43 3.60
N GLY A 90 -9.34 6.81 2.65
CA GLY A 90 -9.30 8.13 2.01
C GLY A 90 -9.59 9.25 3.01
N LEU A 91 -10.59 9.08 3.89
CA LEU A 91 -10.89 10.05 4.95
C LEU A 91 -9.73 10.17 5.95
N LEU A 92 -9.11 9.05 6.34
CA LEU A 92 -7.93 9.06 7.21
C LEU A 92 -6.74 9.75 6.54
N ALA A 93 -6.51 9.51 5.24
CA ALA A 93 -5.47 10.20 4.49
C ALA A 93 -5.72 11.71 4.45
N LEU A 94 -6.95 12.15 4.16
CA LEU A 94 -7.30 13.58 4.19
C LEU A 94 -7.11 14.20 5.57
N MET A 95 -7.49 13.49 6.63
CA MET A 95 -7.25 13.94 8.00
C MET A 95 -5.76 14.11 8.29
N MET A 96 -4.91 13.14 7.94
CA MET A 96 -3.46 13.24 8.13
C MET A 96 -2.84 14.33 7.27
N LEU A 97 -3.34 14.55 6.05
CA LEU A 97 -2.90 15.67 5.20
C LEU A 97 -3.16 17.01 5.88
N VAL A 98 -4.35 17.21 6.44
CA VAL A 98 -4.68 18.44 7.17
C VAL A 98 -3.76 18.60 8.38
N LEU A 99 -3.57 17.55 9.18
CA LEU A 99 -2.68 17.59 10.34
C LEU A 99 -1.22 17.90 9.93
N TRP A 100 -0.74 17.30 8.84
CA TRP A 100 0.59 17.57 8.32
C TRP A 100 0.75 19.02 7.85
N ILE A 101 -0.25 19.58 7.17
CA ILE A 101 -0.26 21.00 6.79
C ILE A 101 -0.22 21.90 8.04
N LEU A 102 -1.01 21.58 9.06
CA LEU A 102 -1.00 22.33 10.33
C LEU A 102 0.37 22.24 11.05
N GLN A 103 1.06 21.10 10.96
CA GLN A 103 2.44 20.95 11.44
C GLN A 103 3.42 21.83 10.67
N LEU A 104 3.33 21.86 9.34
CA LEU A 104 4.19 22.71 8.50
C LEU A 104 3.96 24.20 8.80
N CYS A 105 2.72 24.59 9.08
CA CYS A 105 2.36 25.95 9.51
C CYS A 105 2.69 26.23 10.98
N ARG A 106 3.26 25.26 11.72
CA ARG A 106 3.60 25.36 13.16
C ARG A 106 2.40 25.68 14.07
N VAL A 107 1.19 25.37 13.61
CA VAL A 107 -0.04 25.50 14.41
C VAL A 107 -0.10 24.40 15.47
N ILE A 108 0.37 23.21 15.10
CA ILE A 108 0.52 22.05 15.98
C ILE A 108 1.95 21.51 15.90
N LYS A 109 2.37 20.77 16.92
CA LYS A 109 3.66 20.06 16.92
C LYS A 109 3.55 18.76 16.14
#